data_AF-A0A7W3RM74-F1
#
_entry.id   AF-A0A7W3RM74-F1
#
_cell.length_a   1.000
_cell.length_b   1.000
_cell.length_c   1.000
_cell.angle_alpha   90.00
_cell.angle_beta   90.00
_cell.angle_gamma   90.00
#
_symmetry.space_group_name_H-M   'P 1'
#
loop_
_entity.id
_entity.type
_entity.pdbx_description
1 polymer ?
#
loop_
_entity_poly.entity_id
_entity_poly.type
_entity_poly.pdbx_seq_one_letter_code
_entity_poly.pdbx_strand_id
1 'polypeptide(L)' 'MPMLTPPSCPACPDSQPLWKDITQITERMPDNWFWYCANCKRLWRPSAEHKELFTHGPSGRSSGSVQCDPRVSRD' A
#
# COMPACT_ATOMS: atom_id res chain seq x y z
N MET A 1 -18.71 -2.36 1.32
CA MET A 1 -17.35 -2.19 1.87
C MET A 1 -16.93 -0.78 1.54
N PRO A 2 -16.75 0.14 2.51
CA PRO A 2 -16.31 1.49 2.18
C PRO A 2 -14.93 1.38 1.53
N MET A 3 -14.83 1.85 0.29
CA MET A 3 -13.56 2.00 -0.40
C MET A 3 -12.86 3.17 0.28
N LEU A 4 -11.98 2.88 1.24
CA LEU A 4 -11.15 3.90 1.89
C LEU A 4 -10.26 4.53 0.81
N THR A 5 -10.70 5.67 0.30
CA THR A 5 -9.98 6.45 -0.70
C THR A 5 -8.70 7.01 -0.09
N PRO A 6 -7.59 7.05 -0.85
CA PRO A 6 -6.37 7.66 -0.37
C PRO A 6 -6.65 9.08 0.13
N PRO A 7 -6.11 9.47 1.29
CA PRO A 7 -6.39 10.77 1.87
C PRO A 7 -5.89 11.89 0.95
N SER A 8 -6.66 12.97 0.87
CA SER A 8 -6.23 14.20 0.23
C SER A 8 -5.25 14.96 1.12
N CYS A 9 -4.33 15.71 0.51
CA CYS A 9 -3.39 16.53 1.25
C CYS A 9 -4.10 17.73 1.94
N PRO A 10 -4.10 17.84 3.29
CA PRO A 10 -4.79 18.93 3.98
C PRO A 10 -4.07 20.29 3.85
N ALA A 11 -2.82 20.29 3.37
CA ALA A 11 -2.02 21.50 3.18
C ALA A 11 -2.12 22.07 1.76
N CYS A 12 -2.76 21.37 0.82
CA CYS A 12 -2.89 21.82 -0.56
C CYS A 12 -4.35 22.21 -0.85
N PRO A 13 -4.60 23.39 -1.44
CA PRO A 13 -5.96 23.84 -1.75
C PRO A 13 -6.66 22.92 -2.76
N ASP A 14 -5.89 22.25 -3.61
CA ASP A 14 -6.38 21.35 -4.66
C ASP A 14 -6.75 19.94 -4.13
N SER A 15 -6.48 19.65 -2.84
CA SER A 15 -6.78 18.35 -2.22
C SER A 15 -6.35 17.13 -3.04
N GLN A 16 -5.20 17.25 -3.72
CA GLN A 16 -4.66 16.19 -4.55
C GLN A 16 -4.46 14.89 -3.73
N PRO A 17 -4.72 13.72 -4.34
CA PRO A 17 -4.57 12.44 -3.66
C PRO A 17 -3.11 12.24 -3.23
N LEU A 18 -2.92 11.79 -1.99
CA LEU A 18 -1.60 11.43 -1.48
C LEU A 18 -1.14 10.10 -2.09
N TRP A 19 0.14 10.02 -2.41
CA TRP A 19 0.79 8.83 -2.96
C TRP A 19 1.29 7.93 -1.83
N LYS A 20 1.20 6.61 -2.02
CA LYS A 20 1.76 5.65 -1.07
C LYS A 20 3.28 5.60 -1.23
N ASP A 21 4.01 6.21 -0.31
CA ASP A 21 5.46 6.16 -0.26
C ASP A 21 5.94 4.92 0.47
N ILE A 22 6.57 4.02 -0.28
CA ILE A 22 7.06 2.73 0.19
C ILE A 22 8.57 2.71 0.43
N THR A 23 9.22 3.89 0.39
CA THR A 23 10.69 3.98 0.48
C THR A 23 11.23 3.54 1.85
N GLN A 24 10.40 3.61 2.88
CA GLN A 24 10.74 3.20 4.25
C GLN A 24 10.29 1.77 4.60
N ILE A 25 9.72 1.03 3.64
CA ILE A 25 9.40 -0.37 3.84
C ILE A 25 10.71 -1.16 3.91
N THR A 26 10.84 -1.99 4.95
CA THR A 26 11.96 -2.91 5.12
C THR A 26 11.44 -4.31 5.36
N GLU A 27 12.27 -5.35 5.18
CA GLU A 27 11.86 -6.74 5.44
C GLU A 27 11.34 -6.97 6.87
N ARG A 28 11.83 -6.17 7.83
CA ARG A 28 11.36 -6.22 9.23
C ARG A 28 10.06 -5.46 9.48
N MET A 29 9.71 -4.53 8.60
CA MET A 29 8.55 -3.64 8.77
C MET A 29 7.85 -3.42 7.42
N PRO A 30 7.08 -4.42 6.95
CA PRO A 30 6.38 -4.36 5.67
C PRO A 30 5.30 -3.27 5.61
N ASP A 31 4.81 -2.83 6.78
CA ASP A 31 3.78 -1.80 6.93
C ASP A 31 4.35 -0.38 7.13
N ASN A 32 5.68 -0.19 7.12
CA ASN A 32 6.32 1.11 7.38
C ASN A 32 6.34 2.03 6.15
N TRP A 33 5.16 2.33 5.60
CA TRP A 33 4.96 3.26 4.49
C TRP A 33 4.25 4.54 4.95
N PHE A 34 4.35 5.60 4.15
CA PHE A 34 3.79 6.91 4.46
C PHE A 34 2.97 7.47 3.29
N TRP A 35 2.09 8.44 3.58
CA TRP A 35 1.40 9.20 2.55
C TRP A 35 2.24 10.39 2.12
N TYR A 36 2.67 10.43 0.87
CA TYR A 36 3.50 11.50 0.31
C TYR A 36 2.69 12.41 -0.61
N CYS A 37 2.83 13.72 -0.42
CA CYS A 37 2.29 14.71 -1.35
C CYS A 37 3.36 15.17 -2.33
N ALA A 38 3.18 14.97 -3.63
CA ALA A 38 4.11 15.48 -4.63
C ALA A 38 4.16 17.02 -4.71
N ASN A 39 3.08 17.70 -4.29
CA ASN A 39 2.99 19.15 -4.37
C ASN A 39 3.71 19.85 -3.21
N CYS A 40 3.34 19.54 -1.95
CA CYS A 40 3.98 20.13 -0.78
C CYS A 40 5.20 19.35 -0.26
N LYS A 41 5.52 18.20 -0.87
CA LYS A 41 6.65 17.30 -0.52
C LYS A 41 6.66 16.85 0.95
N ARG A 42 5.48 16.81 1.58
CA ARG A 42 5.31 16.37 2.96
C ARG A 42 4.89 14.92 3.04
N LEU A 43 5.31 14.27 4.11
CA LEU A 43 4.95 12.92 4.49
C LEU A 43 3.92 12.96 5.63
N TRP A 44 2.91 12.10 5.53
CA TRP A 44 1.85 11.95 6.50
C TRP A 44 1.77 10.50 6.98
N ARG A 45 1.55 10.31 8.28
CA ARG A 45 1.38 8.98 8.85
C ARG A 45 0.05 8.38 8.40
N PRO A 46 0.02 7.15 7.86
CA PRO A 46 -1.23 6.47 7.59
C PRO A 46 -1.91 6.06 8.90
N SER A 47 -3.23 6.18 8.94
CA SER A 47 -4.06 5.63 10.02
C SER A 47 -3.97 4.10 10.07
N ALA A 48 -4.30 3.51 11.21
CA ALA A 48 -4.32 2.05 11.37
C ALA A 48 -5.18 1.35 10.30
N GLU A 49 -6.37 1.86 10.01
CA GLU A 49 -7.26 1.32 8.95
C GLU A 49 -6.63 1.39 7.56
N HIS A 50 -5.90 2.46 7.25
CA HIS A 50 -5.17 2.58 5.98
C HIS A 50 -4.02 1.57 5.93
N LYS A 51 -3.25 1.40 7.01
CA LYS A 51 -2.19 0.38 7.09
C LYS A 51 -2.77 -1.01 6.83
N GLU A 52 -3.85 -1.37 7.49
CA GLU A 52 -4.51 -2.67 7.32
C GLU A 52 -4.90 -2.92 5.85
N LEU A 53 -5.68 -2.01 5.26
CA LEU A 53 -6.23 -2.20 3.91
C LEU A 53 -5.20 -2.07 2.78
N PHE A 54 -4.29 -1.10 2.86
CA PHE A 54 -3.32 -0.86 1.78
C PHE A 54 -2.06 -1.72 1.92
N THR A 55 -1.83 -2.37 3.07
CA THR A 55 -0.73 -3.35 3.24
C THR A 55 -1.20 -4.77 2.99
N HIS A 56 -2.35 -5.16 3.54
CA HIS A 56 -2.84 -6.54 3.46
C HIS A 56 -3.85 -6.76 2.32
N GLY A 57 -4.28 -5.69 1.63
CA GLY A 57 -5.37 -5.74 0.66
C GLY A 57 -6.71 -5.98 1.35
N PRO A 58 -7.86 -5.84 0.65
CA PRO A 58 -9.10 -6.39 1.17
C PRO A 58 -8.87 -7.88 1.40
N SER A 59 -9.21 -8.37 2.60
CA SER A 59 -8.91 -9.74 3.07
C SER A 59 -9.53 -10.88 2.24
N GLY A 60 -10.10 -10.58 1.07
CA GLY A 60 -10.48 -11.57 0.08
C GLY A 60 -9.35 -11.80 -0.90
N ARG A 61 -8.66 -12.94 -0.72
CA ARG A 61 -7.79 -13.60 -1.72
C ARG A 61 -6.29 -13.30 -1.60
N SER A 62 -5.69 -13.83 -0.53
CA SER A 62 -4.45 -14.59 -0.70
C SER A 62 -4.73 -15.74 -1.68
N SER A 63 -4.62 -15.50 -2.98
CA SER A 63 -4.50 -16.57 -3.98
C SER A 63 -3.50 -16.15 -5.04
N GLY A 64 -2.66 -17.11 -5.40
CA GLY A 64 -1.35 -16.91 -5.99
C GLY A 64 -0.32 -17.53 -5.06
N SER A 65 -0.56 -18.73 -4.52
CA SER A 65 -0.29 -19.97 -5.25
C SER A 65 1.14 -19.91 -5.79
N VAL A 66 2.06 -20.57 -5.08
CA VAL A 66 3.20 -21.21 -5.75
C VAL A 66 2.58 -22.04 -6.88
N GLN A 67 2.59 -21.52 -8.11
CA GLN A 67 2.41 -22.39 -9.26
C GLN A 67 3.72 -23.18 -9.33
N CYS A 68 3.71 -24.38 -8.76
CA CYS A 68 4.61 -25.41 -9.24
C CYS A 68 4.31 -25.56 -10.72
N ASP A 69 5.24 -25.13 -11.57
CA ASP A 69 5.14 -25.25 -13.02
C ASP A 69 5.01 -26.76 -13.36
N PRO A 70 3.91 -27.20 -13.99
CA PRO A 70 3.71 -28.62 -14.29
C PRO A 70 4.60 -29.15 -15.42
N ARG A 71 5.52 -28.35 -16.00
CA ARG A 71 6.42 -28.79 -17.09
C ARG A 71 7.79 -29.29 -16.64
N VAL A 72 8.09 -29.35 -15.34
CA VAL A 72 9.27 -30.09 -14.87
C VAL A 72 8.95 -31.58 -14.86
N SER A 73 9.09 -32.21 -16.04
CA SER A 73 9.58 -33.58 -16.10
C SER A 73 11.08 -33.53 -15.83
N ARG A 74 11.52 -34.14 -14.73
CA ARG A 74 12.91 -34.60 -14.60
C ARG A 74 12.85 -36.12 -14.53
N ASP A 75 13.20 -36.70 -15.69
CA ASP A 75 13.98 -37.93 -15.90
C ASP A 75 14.08 -38.91 -14.72
#